data_AF-A0A0N0X355-F1
#
_entry.id   AF-A0A0N0X355-F1
#
_cell.length_a   1.000
_cell.length_b   1.000
_cell.length_c   1.000
_cell.angle_alpha   90.00
_cell.angle_beta   90.00
_cell.angle_gamma   90.00
#
_symmetry.space_group_name_H-M   'P 1'
#
loop_
_entity.id
_entity.type
_entity.pdbx_description
1 polymer ?
#
loop_
_entity_poly.entity_id
_entity_poly.type
_entity_poly.pdbx_seq_one_letter_code
_entity_poly.pdbx_strand_id
1 'polypeptide(L)'
;MISPELSMIQRNKERSAVLEAEVAEFLKRGGEIGTVQGFAYKPRPYGRMGPAVAPAPHRRTRAAIQAAAPKPTPAQDRAAAEAIQLEQVRELAKTMTLSAAGRESGLSKHMLKRYSAEGGFEFQRYQPPLGVNNAKTDRIDPIADAMNVLRIKEARDRGLSRNAAKNLIGISSTLMERLIADFNIDYPAARIYRK
;
A
#
# COMPACT_ATOMS: atom_id res chain seq x y z
N MET A 1 49.22 -36.07 57.03
CA MET A 1 48.91 -35.40 55.75
C MET A 1 49.34 -33.95 55.88
N ILE A 2 50.28 -33.48 55.06
CA ILE A 2 50.78 -32.08 55.11
C ILE A 2 49.75 -31.20 54.39
N SER A 3 49.25 -30.19 55.09
CA SER A 3 48.09 -29.36 54.73
C SER A 3 48.36 -28.44 53.50
N PRO A 4 47.44 -28.37 52.51
CA PRO A 4 47.55 -27.51 51.32
C PRO A 4 47.74 -26.01 51.61
N GLU A 5 47.25 -25.54 52.76
CA GLU A 5 47.31 -24.14 53.20
C GLU A 5 48.76 -23.63 53.37
N LEU A 6 49.66 -24.48 53.87
CA LEU A 6 51.07 -24.10 54.04
C LEU A 6 51.76 -23.85 52.69
N SER A 7 51.36 -24.58 51.65
CA SER A 7 51.89 -24.42 50.28
C SER A 7 51.41 -23.12 49.63
N MET A 8 50.15 -22.71 49.87
CA MET A 8 49.61 -21.45 49.36
C MET A 8 50.30 -20.24 50.02
N ILE A 9 50.52 -20.30 51.34
CA ILE A 9 51.21 -19.24 52.09
C ILE A 9 52.65 -19.07 51.60
N GLN A 10 53.38 -20.18 51.39
CA GLN A 10 54.74 -20.15 50.85
C GLN A 10 54.79 -19.54 49.43
N ARG A 11 53.88 -19.96 48.53
CA ARG A 11 53.80 -19.39 47.18
C ARG A 11 53.43 -17.91 47.17
N ASN A 12 52.54 -17.48 48.07
CA ASN A 12 52.19 -16.06 48.18
C ASN A 12 53.37 -15.23 48.70
N LYS A 13 54.19 -15.78 49.60
CA LYS A 13 55.39 -15.13 50.11
C LYS A 13 56.47 -14.95 49.03
N GLU A 14 56.66 -15.94 48.18
CA GLU A 14 57.57 -15.84 47.03
C GLU A 14 57.05 -14.78 46.03
N ARG A 15 55.75 -14.81 45.73
CA ARG A 15 55.12 -13.82 44.84
C ARG A 15 55.18 -12.39 45.39
N SER A 16 54.99 -12.21 46.69
CA SER A 16 55.10 -10.88 47.31
C SER A 16 56.53 -10.36 47.26
N ALA A 17 57.54 -11.20 47.50
CA ALA A 17 58.94 -10.79 47.43
C ALA A 17 59.37 -10.34 46.02
N VAL A 18 58.88 -11.02 44.97
CA VAL A 18 59.11 -10.63 43.58
C VAL A 18 58.45 -9.26 43.28
N LEU A 19 57.20 -9.09 43.67
CA LEU A 19 56.48 -7.82 43.47
C LEU A 19 57.15 -6.65 44.23
N GLU A 20 57.64 -6.89 45.45
CA GLU A 20 58.38 -5.88 46.22
C GLU A 20 59.68 -5.47 45.53
N ALA A 21 60.42 -6.42 44.94
CA ALA A 21 61.62 -6.13 44.17
C ALA A 21 61.32 -5.28 42.91
N GLU A 22 60.27 -5.64 42.16
CA GLU A 22 59.82 -4.88 40.98
C GLU A 22 59.36 -3.46 41.35
N VAL A 23 58.60 -3.30 42.43
CA VAL A 23 58.19 -1.98 42.94
C VAL A 23 59.42 -1.16 43.35
N ALA A 24 60.41 -1.77 44.01
CA ALA A 24 61.63 -1.09 44.41
C ALA A 24 62.47 -0.65 43.20
N GLU A 25 62.57 -1.46 42.14
CA GLU A 25 63.23 -1.08 40.89
C GLU A 25 62.50 0.06 40.17
N PHE A 26 61.17 0.03 40.14
CA PHE A 26 60.34 1.09 39.56
C PHE A 26 60.54 2.44 40.29
N LEU A 27 60.56 2.43 41.62
CA LEU A 27 60.82 3.61 42.44
C LEU A 27 62.27 4.11 42.25
N LYS A 28 63.27 3.21 42.17
CA LYS A 28 64.68 3.58 41.92
C LYS A 28 64.88 4.23 40.55
N ARG A 29 64.11 3.86 39.53
CA ARG A 29 64.11 4.51 38.21
C ARG A 29 63.36 5.85 38.18
N GLY A 30 62.83 6.32 39.32
CA GLY A 30 62.12 7.58 39.44
C GLY A 30 60.63 7.50 39.09
N GLY A 31 60.04 6.31 39.07
CA GLY A 31 58.60 6.15 38.90
C GLY A 31 57.82 6.61 40.14
N GLU A 32 56.67 7.24 39.93
CA GLU A 32 55.75 7.69 40.99
C GLU A 32 54.46 6.86 40.94
N ILE A 33 54.03 6.32 42.09
CA ILE A 33 52.80 5.53 42.18
C ILE A 33 51.64 6.46 42.55
N GLY A 34 50.87 6.88 41.54
CA GLY A 34 49.66 7.67 41.74
C GLY A 34 48.52 6.81 42.30
N THR A 35 48.07 7.10 43.52
CA THR A 35 46.87 6.47 44.07
C THR A 35 45.65 7.27 43.65
N VAL A 36 44.86 6.76 42.70
CA VAL A 36 43.62 7.42 42.28
C VAL A 36 42.54 7.16 43.32
N GLN A 37 41.93 8.23 43.85
CA GLN A 37 40.80 8.12 44.76
C GLN A 37 39.64 7.41 44.05
N GLY A 38 39.18 6.29 44.62
CA GLY A 38 38.08 5.52 44.04
C GLY A 38 36.82 6.36 43.84
N PHE A 39 36.04 6.05 42.80
CA PHE A 39 34.79 6.76 42.53
C PHE A 39 33.72 6.36 43.55
N ALA A 40 33.09 7.36 44.20
CA ALA A 40 31.94 7.12 45.06
C ALA A 40 30.70 6.83 44.21
N TYR A 41 30.47 5.57 43.86
CA TYR A 41 29.25 5.15 43.16
C TYR A 41 28.08 5.09 44.14
N LYS A 42 27.15 6.04 44.03
CA LYS A 42 25.84 5.93 44.66
C LYS A 42 24.89 5.24 43.67
N PRO A 43 24.43 4.01 43.93
CA PRO A 43 23.48 3.34 43.06
C PRO A 43 22.20 4.16 42.98
N ARG A 44 21.63 4.23 41.79
CA ARG A 44 20.35 4.91 41.57
C ARG A 44 19.29 4.18 42.42
N PRO A 45 18.48 4.90 43.22
CA PRO A 45 17.46 4.26 44.03
C PRO A 45 16.51 3.46 43.14
N TYR A 46 16.17 2.25 43.58
CA TYR A 46 15.24 1.39 42.86
C TYR A 46 13.82 1.98 42.91
N GLY A 47 13.13 1.97 41.78
CA GLY A 47 11.73 2.40 41.70
C GLY A 47 11.51 3.92 41.58
N ARG A 48 10.25 4.32 41.76
CA ARG A 48 9.74 5.70 41.62
C ARG A 48 9.85 6.48 42.94
N MET A 49 11.01 6.40 43.61
CA MET A 49 11.25 7.05 44.91
C MET A 49 11.88 8.46 44.80
N GLY A 50 12.19 8.93 43.60
CA GLY A 50 12.64 10.31 43.36
C GLY A 50 11.47 11.25 43.01
N PRO A 51 11.62 12.58 43.21
CA PRO A 51 10.65 13.54 42.72
C PRO A 51 10.47 13.35 41.21
N ALA A 52 9.22 13.36 40.74
CA ALA A 52 8.91 13.19 39.33
C ALA A 52 9.52 14.35 38.53
N VAL A 53 10.69 14.11 37.94
CA VAL A 53 11.30 15.03 36.97
C VAL A 53 10.40 15.00 35.74
N ALA A 54 9.76 16.13 35.44
CA ALA A 54 9.00 16.27 34.21
C ALA A 54 9.93 15.91 33.02
N PRO A 55 9.55 14.95 32.16
CA PRO A 55 10.40 14.57 31.04
C PRO A 55 10.65 15.81 30.17
N ALA A 56 11.91 15.98 29.75
CA ALA A 56 12.27 17.07 28.85
C ALA A 56 11.32 17.08 27.63
N PRO A 57 10.84 18.26 27.19
CA PRO A 57 9.88 18.33 26.10
C PRO A 57 10.47 17.65 24.87
N HIS A 58 9.71 16.70 24.34
CA HIS A 58 10.13 15.92 23.17
C HIS A 58 10.44 16.90 22.03
N ARG A 59 11.60 16.76 21.37
CA ARG A 59 12.06 17.64 20.27
C ARG A 59 11.10 17.73 19.06
N ARG A 60 9.95 17.06 19.11
CA ARG A 60 8.85 17.07 18.14
C ARG A 60 7.59 17.75 18.72
N THR A 61 7.75 18.89 19.39
CA THR A 61 6.55 19.71 19.66
C THR A 61 5.96 20.18 18.33
N ARG A 62 4.64 20.26 18.24
CA ARG A 62 3.93 20.74 17.04
C ARG A 62 4.46 22.10 16.57
N ALA A 63 4.85 22.96 17.52
CA ALA A 63 5.47 24.26 17.25
C ALA A 63 6.86 24.15 16.59
N ALA A 64 7.73 23.25 17.07
CA ALA A 64 9.04 23.02 16.45
C ALA A 64 8.92 22.45 15.02
N ILE A 65 7.94 21.58 14.80
CA ILE A 65 7.65 21.02 13.47
C ILE A 65 7.13 22.11 12.52
N GLN A 66 6.24 22.99 12.99
CA GLN A 66 5.73 24.10 12.20
C GLN A 66 6.81 25.14 11.87
N ALA A 67 7.71 25.43 12.81
CA ALA A 67 8.83 26.35 12.59
C ALA A 67 9.87 25.80 11.61
N ALA A 68 10.04 24.47 11.54
CA ALA A 68 10.95 23.81 10.61
C ALA A 68 10.34 23.55 9.23
N ALA A 69 9.03 23.69 9.06
CA ALA A 69 8.38 23.51 7.76
C ALA A 69 8.77 24.64 6.79
N PRO A 70 9.02 24.35 5.51
CA PRO A 70 9.29 25.38 4.52
C PRO A 70 8.11 26.35 4.45
N LYS A 71 8.40 27.65 4.39
CA LYS A 71 7.36 28.68 4.28
C LYS A 71 6.49 28.40 3.05
N PRO A 72 5.16 28.49 3.17
CA PRO A 72 4.28 28.26 2.04
C PRO A 72 4.58 29.26 0.92
N THR A 73 4.77 28.76 -0.30
CA THR A 73 4.79 29.59 -1.51
C THR A 73 3.58 30.53 -1.57
N PRO A 74 3.74 31.77 -2.07
CA PRO A 74 2.63 32.70 -2.29
C PRO A 74 1.49 32.05 -3.08
N ALA A 75 0.25 32.40 -2.73
CA ALA A 75 -0.94 31.81 -3.37
C ALA A 75 -0.99 32.07 -4.88
N GLN A 76 -0.46 33.21 -5.34
CA GLN A 76 -0.43 33.59 -6.76
C GLN A 76 0.48 32.66 -7.58
N ASP A 77 1.67 32.34 -7.07
CA ASP A 77 2.61 31.46 -7.75
C ASP A 77 2.06 30.03 -7.90
N ARG A 78 1.24 29.60 -6.92
CA ARG A 78 0.56 28.30 -6.97
C ARG A 78 -0.53 28.28 -8.03
N ALA A 79 -1.36 29.32 -8.10
CA ALA A 79 -2.41 29.41 -9.10
C ALA A 79 -1.84 29.43 -10.52
N ALA A 80 -0.73 30.14 -10.73
CA ALA A 80 -0.02 30.14 -12.02
C ALA A 80 0.54 28.74 -12.36
N ALA A 81 1.15 28.05 -11.40
CA ALA A 81 1.64 26.69 -11.60
C ALA A 81 0.50 25.69 -11.89
N GLU A 82 -0.65 25.83 -11.23
CA GLU A 82 -1.84 25.01 -11.47
C GLU A 82 -2.41 25.26 -12.88
N ALA A 83 -2.44 26.51 -13.36
CA ALA A 83 -2.89 26.82 -14.71
C ALA A 83 -1.98 26.17 -15.79
N ILE A 84 -0.66 26.20 -15.60
CA ILE A 84 0.30 25.54 -16.51
C ILE A 84 0.07 24.02 -16.51
N GLN A 85 -0.13 23.42 -15.34
CA GLN A 85 -0.44 21.99 -15.24
C GLN A 85 -1.75 21.63 -15.92
N LEU A 86 -2.77 22.48 -15.78
CA LEU A 86 -4.07 22.26 -16.41
C LEU A 86 -3.93 22.24 -17.94
N GLU A 87 -3.17 23.17 -18.51
CA GLU A 87 -2.90 23.19 -19.96
C GLU A 87 -2.14 21.94 -20.43
N GLN A 88 -1.12 21.52 -19.68
CA GLN A 88 -0.40 20.27 -19.98
C GLN A 88 -1.33 19.05 -19.96
N VAL A 89 -2.17 18.95 -18.92
CA VAL A 89 -3.14 17.84 -18.79
C VAL A 89 -4.19 17.89 -19.89
N ARG A 90 -4.58 19.09 -20.36
CA ARG A 90 -5.50 19.27 -21.48
C ARG A 90 -4.91 18.72 -22.78
N GLU A 91 -3.62 18.92 -23.04
CA GLU A 91 -2.96 18.33 -24.21
C GLU A 91 -2.86 16.80 -24.09
N LEU A 92 -2.52 16.28 -22.91
CA LEU A 92 -2.50 14.82 -22.65
C LEU A 92 -3.89 14.18 -22.81
N ALA A 93 -4.95 14.87 -22.43
CA ALA A 93 -6.30 14.34 -22.52
C ALA A 93 -6.74 14.06 -23.96
N LYS A 94 -6.20 14.79 -24.95
CA LYS A 94 -6.50 14.58 -26.37
C LYS A 94 -5.98 13.24 -26.87
N THR A 95 -4.85 12.76 -26.36
CA THR A 95 -4.13 11.59 -26.88
C THR A 95 -4.23 10.36 -25.99
N MET A 96 -4.46 10.54 -24.68
CA MET A 96 -4.34 9.49 -23.69
C MET A 96 -5.61 9.22 -22.89
N THR A 97 -5.69 8.01 -22.35
CA THR A 97 -6.66 7.67 -21.30
C THR A 97 -6.22 8.26 -19.96
N LEU A 98 -7.18 8.47 -19.04
CA LEU A 98 -6.94 8.99 -17.69
C LEU A 98 -5.81 8.25 -16.93
N SER A 99 -5.72 6.93 -17.10
CA SER A 99 -4.69 6.11 -16.44
C SER A 99 -3.30 6.34 -17.03
N ALA A 100 -3.21 6.44 -18.35
CA ALA A 100 -1.95 6.72 -19.05
C ALA A 100 -1.46 8.14 -18.75
N ALA A 101 -2.35 9.13 -18.78
CA ALA A 101 -2.04 10.50 -18.40
C ALA A 101 -1.52 10.63 -16.96
N GLY A 102 -2.04 9.83 -16.02
CA GLY A 102 -1.51 9.81 -14.64
C GLY A 102 -0.12 9.19 -14.51
N ARG A 103 0.22 8.23 -15.37
CA ARG A 103 1.57 7.65 -15.42
C ARG A 103 2.58 8.63 -16.00
N GLU A 104 2.18 9.40 -17.00
CA GLU A 104 3.07 10.36 -17.68
C GLU A 104 3.25 11.65 -16.88
N SER A 105 2.15 12.24 -16.38
CA SER A 105 2.20 13.49 -15.61
C SER A 105 2.64 13.31 -14.16
N GLY A 106 2.61 12.08 -13.63
CA GLY A 106 2.83 11.80 -12.21
C GLY A 106 1.73 12.33 -11.27
N LEU A 107 0.66 12.91 -11.83
CA LEU A 107 -0.46 13.46 -11.06
C LEU A 107 -1.40 12.34 -10.60
N SER A 108 -1.99 12.54 -9.43
CA SER A 108 -3.00 11.61 -8.93
C SER A 108 -4.26 11.61 -9.81
N LYS A 109 -4.94 10.46 -9.87
CA LYS A 109 -6.22 10.32 -10.57
C LYS A 109 -7.27 11.35 -10.14
N HIS A 110 -7.26 11.74 -8.87
CA HIS A 110 -8.18 12.76 -8.36
C HIS A 110 -7.88 14.14 -8.95
N MET A 111 -6.60 14.55 -9.00
CA MET A 111 -6.18 15.82 -9.59
C MET A 111 -6.52 15.90 -11.08
N LEU A 112 -6.29 14.83 -11.84
CA LEU A 112 -6.65 14.78 -13.25
C LEU A 112 -8.16 14.94 -13.48
N LYS A 113 -9.00 14.34 -12.62
CA LYS A 113 -10.45 14.53 -12.67
C LYS A 113 -10.87 15.96 -12.32
N ARG A 114 -10.20 16.57 -11.34
CA ARG A 114 -10.43 17.96 -10.95
C ARG A 114 -10.09 18.91 -12.12
N TYR A 115 -8.91 18.76 -12.73
CA TYR A 115 -8.52 19.57 -13.89
C TYR A 115 -9.41 19.34 -15.12
N SER A 116 -9.88 18.11 -15.34
CA SER A 116 -10.86 17.81 -16.39
C SER A 116 -12.20 18.53 -16.16
N ALA A 117 -12.68 18.59 -14.91
CA ALA A 117 -13.90 19.31 -14.56
C ALA A 117 -13.74 20.84 -14.64
N GLU A 118 -12.62 21.38 -14.15
CA GLU A 118 -12.31 22.82 -14.17
C GLU A 118 -12.03 23.31 -15.61
N GLY A 119 -11.31 22.52 -16.41
CA GLY A 119 -10.94 22.85 -17.79
C GLY A 119 -11.95 22.42 -18.85
N GLY A 120 -13.03 21.73 -18.47
CA GLY A 120 -14.11 21.33 -19.39
C GLY A 120 -13.67 20.38 -20.51
N PHE A 121 -12.73 19.46 -20.23
CA PHE A 121 -12.25 18.48 -21.20
C PHE A 121 -12.39 17.06 -20.65
N GLU A 122 -12.52 16.08 -21.53
CA GLU A 122 -12.58 14.66 -21.17
C GLU A 122 -11.35 13.93 -21.70
N PHE A 123 -10.90 12.91 -20.96
CA PHE A 123 -9.85 12.00 -21.43
C PHE A 123 -10.42 10.96 -22.38
N GLN A 124 -9.57 10.40 -23.24
CA GLN A 124 -9.98 9.29 -24.09
C GLN A 124 -10.53 8.12 -23.26
N ARG A 125 -11.62 7.53 -23.74
CA ARG A 125 -12.18 6.32 -23.14
C ARG A 125 -11.24 5.15 -23.40
N TYR A 126 -11.02 4.35 -22.37
CA TYR A 126 -10.26 3.11 -22.52
C TYR A 126 -11.05 2.14 -23.40
N GLN A 127 -10.53 1.86 -24.59
CA GLN A 127 -11.04 0.83 -25.48
C GLN A 127 -10.19 -0.44 -25.28
N PRO A 128 -10.72 -1.47 -24.60
CA PRO A 128 -9.97 -2.71 -24.40
C PRO A 128 -9.69 -3.39 -25.75
N PRO A 129 -8.48 -3.96 -25.95
CA PRO A 129 -8.18 -4.72 -27.15
C PRO A 129 -9.15 -5.91 -27.30
N LEU A 130 -9.42 -6.29 -28.55
CA LEU A 130 -10.30 -7.40 -28.89
C LEU A 130 -9.82 -8.67 -28.15
N GLY A 131 -10.66 -9.22 -27.25
CA GLY A 131 -10.34 -10.46 -26.50
C GLY A 131 -10.05 -10.27 -25.01
N VAL A 132 -9.97 -9.04 -24.49
CA VAL A 132 -9.80 -8.81 -23.03
C VAL A 132 -11.17 -8.65 -22.36
N ASN A 133 -11.68 -9.77 -21.85
CA ASN A 133 -13.05 -10.04 -21.39
C ASN A 133 -13.53 -9.31 -20.12
N ASN A 134 -12.98 -8.14 -19.78
CA ASN A 134 -13.31 -7.46 -18.52
C ASN A 134 -14.12 -6.16 -18.68
N ALA A 135 -14.48 -5.78 -19.91
CA ALA A 135 -15.55 -4.82 -20.13
C ALA A 135 -16.80 -5.62 -20.51
N LYS A 136 -17.75 -5.74 -19.59
CA LYS A 136 -19.13 -6.16 -19.88
C LYS A 136 -19.81 -5.11 -20.76
N THR A 137 -19.32 -4.91 -21.97
CA THR A 137 -20.19 -4.54 -23.07
C THR A 137 -20.66 -5.88 -23.56
N ASP A 138 -21.94 -6.19 -23.37
CA ASP A 138 -22.59 -7.30 -24.05
C ASP A 138 -22.30 -7.10 -25.54
N ARG A 139 -21.23 -7.73 -26.05
CA ARG A 139 -20.97 -7.78 -27.47
C ARG A 139 -22.04 -8.73 -27.99
N ILE A 140 -23.18 -8.13 -28.31
CA ILE A 140 -24.27 -8.76 -29.03
C ILE A 140 -23.63 -9.28 -30.31
N ASP A 141 -23.46 -10.58 -30.40
CA ASP A 141 -23.03 -11.22 -31.64
C ASP A 141 -24.28 -11.40 -32.51
N PRO A 142 -24.46 -10.57 -33.55
CA PRO A 142 -25.69 -10.56 -34.33
C PRO A 142 -25.91 -11.90 -35.06
N ILE A 143 -24.83 -12.62 -35.38
CA ILE A 143 -24.90 -13.90 -36.09
C ILE A 143 -25.40 -14.98 -35.12
N ALA A 144 -24.82 -15.04 -33.92
CA ALA A 144 -25.25 -15.98 -32.89
C ALA A 144 -26.70 -15.73 -32.46
N ASP A 145 -27.10 -14.47 -32.34
CA ASP A 145 -28.47 -14.07 -32.02
C ASP A 145 -29.46 -14.50 -33.10
N ALA A 146 -29.15 -14.27 -34.38
CA ALA A 146 -30.00 -14.71 -35.49
C ALA A 146 -30.21 -16.23 -35.48
N MET A 147 -29.16 -17.02 -35.23
CA MET A 147 -29.26 -18.47 -35.12
C MET A 147 -30.10 -18.90 -33.92
N ASN A 148 -29.96 -18.23 -32.78
CA ASN A 148 -30.77 -18.51 -31.60
C ASN A 148 -32.24 -18.13 -31.79
N VAL A 149 -32.54 -17.04 -32.49
CA VAL A 149 -33.91 -16.65 -32.86
C VAL A 149 -34.59 -17.73 -33.70
N LEU A 150 -33.89 -18.29 -34.69
CA LEU A 150 -34.41 -19.40 -35.50
C LEU A 150 -34.73 -20.62 -34.63
N ARG A 151 -33.80 -21.01 -33.75
CA ARG A 151 -34.00 -22.13 -32.80
C ARG A 151 -35.17 -21.88 -31.84
N ILE A 152 -35.35 -20.64 -31.38
CA ILE A 152 -36.48 -20.24 -30.53
C ILE A 152 -37.80 -20.39 -31.29
N LYS A 153 -37.86 -19.95 -32.56
CA LYS A 153 -39.06 -20.12 -33.40
C LYS A 153 -39.38 -21.60 -33.63
N GLU A 154 -38.39 -22.43 -33.94
CA GLU A 154 -38.60 -23.88 -34.05
C GLU A 154 -39.10 -24.51 -32.74
N ALA A 155 -38.55 -24.10 -31.59
CA ALA A 155 -38.99 -24.61 -30.30
C ALA A 155 -40.43 -24.19 -29.96
N ARG A 156 -40.83 -22.98 -30.36
CA ARG A 156 -42.22 -22.48 -30.29
C ARG A 156 -43.14 -23.36 -31.12
N ASP A 157 -42.78 -23.63 -32.37
CA ASP A 157 -43.60 -24.41 -33.30
C ASP A 157 -43.76 -25.87 -32.83
N ARG A 158 -42.76 -26.41 -32.12
CA ARG A 158 -42.84 -27.71 -31.42
C ARG A 158 -43.72 -27.67 -30.17
N GLY A 159 -44.19 -26.50 -29.73
CA GLY A 159 -45.03 -26.33 -28.53
C GLY A 159 -44.27 -26.43 -27.21
N LEU A 160 -42.95 -26.23 -27.22
CA LEU A 160 -42.14 -26.29 -26.00
C LEU A 160 -42.41 -25.08 -25.10
N SER A 161 -42.38 -25.28 -23.78
CA SER A 161 -42.40 -24.14 -22.84
C SER A 161 -41.09 -23.36 -22.92
N ARG A 162 -41.12 -22.08 -22.53
CA ARG A 162 -39.93 -21.20 -22.56
C ARG A 162 -38.74 -21.80 -21.80
N ASN A 163 -38.99 -22.42 -20.65
CA ASN A 163 -37.95 -23.09 -19.86
C ASN A 163 -37.37 -24.32 -20.56
N ALA A 164 -38.21 -25.13 -21.21
CA ALA A 164 -37.74 -26.29 -21.97
C ALA A 164 -36.94 -25.86 -23.20
N ALA A 165 -37.40 -24.84 -23.93
CA ALA A 165 -36.71 -24.28 -25.08
C ALA A 165 -35.35 -23.68 -24.70
N LYS A 166 -35.29 -22.91 -23.61
CA LYS A 166 -34.05 -22.37 -23.03
C LYS A 166 -33.03 -23.47 -22.76
N ASN A 167 -33.45 -24.52 -22.05
CA ASN A 167 -32.57 -25.63 -21.68
C ASN A 167 -32.13 -26.44 -22.90
N LEU A 168 -33.00 -26.61 -23.90
CA LEU A 168 -32.69 -27.31 -25.15
C LEU A 168 -31.68 -26.55 -26.00
N ILE A 169 -31.83 -25.23 -26.12
CA ILE A 169 -30.95 -24.37 -26.93
C ILE A 169 -29.64 -24.06 -26.18
N GLY A 170 -29.63 -24.16 -24.85
CA GLY A 170 -28.46 -23.91 -24.01
C GLY A 170 -28.18 -22.44 -23.76
N ILE A 171 -29.21 -21.58 -23.78
CA ILE A 171 -29.09 -20.12 -23.61
C ILE A 171 -29.54 -19.68 -22.21
N SER A 172 -29.13 -18.49 -21.77
CA SER A 172 -29.61 -17.91 -20.52
C SER A 172 -31.07 -17.41 -20.65
N SER A 173 -31.78 -17.28 -19.54
CA SER A 173 -33.15 -16.72 -19.54
C SER A 173 -33.16 -15.27 -19.98
N THR A 174 -32.16 -14.49 -19.55
CA THR A 174 -32.01 -13.07 -19.91
C THR A 174 -31.74 -12.88 -21.41
N LEU A 175 -30.92 -13.74 -22.02
CA LEU A 175 -30.69 -13.73 -23.46
C LEU A 175 -31.98 -14.08 -24.22
N MET A 176 -32.71 -15.11 -23.77
CA MET A 176 -33.95 -15.52 -24.41
C MET A 176 -35.03 -14.42 -24.34
N GLU A 177 -35.19 -13.76 -23.19
CA GLU A 177 -36.13 -12.65 -23.03
C GLU A 177 -35.75 -11.44 -23.88
N ARG A 178 -34.45 -11.12 -23.95
CA ARG A 178 -33.92 -10.09 -24.85
C ARG A 178 -34.28 -10.40 -26.31
N LEU A 179 -33.96 -11.60 -26.79
CA LEU A 179 -34.23 -12.00 -28.18
C LEU A 179 -35.73 -12.02 -28.51
N ILE A 180 -36.57 -12.40 -27.55
CA ILE A 180 -38.03 -12.35 -27.70
C ILE A 180 -38.51 -10.90 -27.88
N ALA A 181 -38.00 -9.97 -27.06
CA ALA A 181 -38.36 -8.56 -27.13
C ALA A 181 -37.81 -7.88 -28.39
N ASP A 182 -36.50 -8.02 -28.66
CA ASP A 182 -35.82 -7.35 -29.77
C ASP A 182 -36.37 -7.79 -31.14
N PHE A 183 -36.69 -9.08 -31.29
CA PHE A 183 -37.23 -9.64 -32.53
C PHE A 183 -38.76 -9.81 -32.52
N ASN A 184 -39.45 -9.26 -31.52
CA ASN A 184 -40.92 -9.33 -31.35
C ASN A 184 -41.49 -10.74 -31.58
N ILE A 185 -40.89 -11.75 -30.96
CA ILE A 185 -41.33 -13.14 -31.09
C ILE A 185 -42.49 -13.38 -30.12
N ASP A 186 -43.67 -13.73 -30.63
CA ASP A 186 -44.80 -14.12 -29.80
C ASP A 186 -44.61 -15.52 -29.19
N TYR A 187 -43.83 -15.59 -28.09
CA TYR A 187 -43.56 -16.83 -27.37
C TYR A 187 -44.34 -16.90 -26.06
N PRO A 188 -45.31 -17.83 -25.90
CA PRO A 188 -46.16 -17.89 -24.72
C PRO A 188 -45.35 -18.22 -23.46
N ALA A 189 -45.66 -17.52 -22.37
CA ALA A 189 -45.02 -17.75 -21.07
C ALA A 189 -45.45 -19.09 -20.43
N ALA A 190 -46.68 -19.54 -20.70
CA ALA A 190 -47.22 -20.80 -20.24
C ALA A 190 -47.07 -21.93 -21.28
N ARG A 191 -47.13 -23.19 -20.82
CA ARG A 191 -47.09 -24.36 -21.71
C ARG A 191 -48.29 -24.32 -22.66
N ILE A 192 -48.04 -24.40 -23.96
CA ILE A 192 -49.11 -24.53 -24.97
C ILE A 192 -49.68 -25.95 -24.81
N TYR A 193 -50.88 -26.07 -24.25
CA TYR A 193 -51.63 -27.31 -24.32
C TYR A 193 -52.19 -27.43 -25.74
N ARG A 194 -51.63 -28.34 -26.54
CA ARG A 194 -52.21 -28.69 -27.84
C ARG A 194 -53.52 -29.43 -27.55
N LYS A 195 -54.65 -28.86 -27.99
CA LYS A 195 -55.94 -29.57 -28.06
C LYS A 195 -55.88 -30.61 -29.16
#